data_AF-A0A087MDP2-F1
#
_entry.id   AF-A0A087MDP2-F1
#
_cell.length_a   1.000
_cell.length_b   1.000
_cell.length_c   1.000
_cell.angle_alpha   90.00
_cell.angle_beta   90.00
_cell.angle_gamma   90.00
#
_symmetry.space_group_name_H-M   'P 1'
#
loop_
_entity.id
_entity.type
_entity.pdbx_description
1 polymer ?
#
loop_
_entity_poly.entity_id
_entity_poly.type
_entity_poly.pdbx_seq_one_letter_code
_entity_poly.pdbx_strand_id
1 'polypeptide(L)'
;MKDHIKPFEEFDQSEEYPVAEKTDKHMLTIIRGTIKKELIKRLENQSEMFPFRNKITLHYVNYYIIKKCFLDAPQAVKDSILSNARSIHRKEIRRIQKALRTIESNVMNELPNELEKRLLKKIILYISYLWLKKEFYISKEEIRRFVFGFSIFYPELKPKSTPK
;
A
#
# COMPACT_ATOMS: atom_id res chain seq x y z
N MET A 1 -27.09 -0.48 -7.08
CA MET A 1 -26.23 0.58 -7.67
C MET A 1 -24.93 -0.07 -8.11
N LYS A 2 -24.58 -0.02 -9.40
CA LYS A 2 -23.26 -0.47 -9.87
C LYS A 2 -22.29 0.66 -9.56
N ASP A 3 -21.38 0.45 -8.62
CA ASP A 3 -20.30 1.40 -8.36
C ASP A 3 -19.48 1.57 -9.64
N HIS A 4 -19.66 2.71 -10.29
CA HIS A 4 -18.83 3.11 -11.42
C HIS A 4 -17.43 3.39 -10.87
N ILE A 5 -16.55 2.40 -10.97
CA ILE A 5 -15.13 2.55 -10.70
C ILE A 5 -14.58 3.48 -11.79
N LYS A 6 -14.37 4.76 -11.47
CA LYS A 6 -13.71 5.70 -12.38
C LYS A 6 -12.24 5.26 -12.55
N PRO A 7 -11.76 5.06 -13.80
CA PRO A 7 -10.34 4.85 -14.05
C PRO A 7 -9.56 6.09 -13.56
N PHE A 8 -8.35 5.90 -13.05
CA PHE A 8 -7.57 7.02 -12.54
C PHE A 8 -7.02 7.85 -13.69
N GLU A 9 -7.01 9.17 -13.53
CA GLU A 9 -6.50 10.13 -14.52
C GLU A 9 -4.96 10.01 -14.72
N GLU A 10 -4.26 9.39 -13.77
CA GLU A 10 -2.81 9.09 -13.83
C GLU A 10 -2.44 8.06 -14.94
N PHE A 11 -3.42 7.49 -15.65
CA PHE A 11 -3.23 6.46 -16.68
C PHE A 11 -3.21 6.98 -18.13
N ASP A 12 -3.24 8.30 -18.35
CA ASP A 12 -3.29 8.91 -19.70
C ASP A 12 -1.93 9.43 -20.22
N GLN A 13 -0.82 9.18 -19.53
CA GLN A 13 0.50 9.51 -20.08
C GLN A 13 0.91 8.49 -21.14
N SER A 14 0.76 8.93 -22.40
CA SER A 14 1.22 8.31 -23.64
C SER A 14 2.73 8.12 -23.65
N GLU A 15 3.23 6.95 -24.06
CA GLU A 15 4.53 6.81 -24.72
C GLU A 15 4.70 5.40 -25.35
N GLU A 16 5.11 5.38 -26.62
CA GLU A 16 5.30 4.25 -27.53
C GLU A 16 6.65 3.53 -27.30
N TYR A 17 6.77 2.49 -26.45
CA TYR A 17 8.08 1.84 -26.20
C TYR A 17 7.97 0.34 -25.76
N PRO A 18 9.05 -0.49 -25.82
CA PRO A 18 8.99 -1.93 -26.15
C PRO A 18 8.51 -2.87 -25.02
N VAL A 19 7.98 -4.03 -25.41
CA VAL A 19 6.83 -4.70 -24.77
C VAL A 19 7.14 -5.69 -23.63
N ALA A 20 8.32 -6.33 -23.53
CA ALA A 20 8.50 -7.44 -22.59
C ALA A 20 8.96 -7.02 -21.17
N GLU A 21 10.17 -6.48 -21.02
CA GLU A 21 10.74 -6.13 -19.69
C GLU A 21 10.03 -4.94 -19.00
N LYS A 22 9.40 -4.05 -19.78
CA LYS A 22 8.62 -2.94 -19.23
C LYS A 22 7.22 -3.35 -18.77
N THR A 23 6.65 -4.45 -19.29
CA THR A 23 5.29 -4.88 -18.90
C THR A 23 5.27 -5.34 -17.45
N ASP A 24 6.29 -6.06 -16.97
CA ASP A 24 6.38 -6.47 -15.57
C ASP A 24 6.57 -5.28 -14.62
N LYS A 25 7.47 -4.34 -14.96
CA LYS A 25 7.67 -3.11 -14.17
C LYS A 25 6.41 -2.25 -14.15
N HIS A 26 5.74 -2.09 -15.28
CA HIS A 26 4.53 -1.28 -15.39
C HIS A 26 3.34 -1.93 -14.67
N MET A 27 3.15 -3.25 -14.80
CA MET A 27 2.16 -4.00 -14.01
C MET A 27 2.43 -3.86 -12.52
N LEU A 28 3.70 -3.96 -12.10
CA LEU A 28 4.07 -3.76 -10.70
C LEU A 28 3.67 -2.36 -10.21
N THR A 29 3.90 -1.31 -11.00
CA THR A 29 3.50 0.07 -10.69
C THR A 29 1.98 0.20 -10.55
N ILE A 30 1.20 -0.31 -11.52
CA ILE A 30 -0.27 -0.30 -11.47
C ILE A 30 -0.77 -1.02 -10.22
N ILE A 31 -0.25 -2.23 -9.97
CA ILE A 31 -0.68 -3.06 -8.84
C ILE A 31 -0.34 -2.37 -7.52
N ARG A 32 0.86 -1.80 -7.38
CA ARG A 32 1.27 -1.05 -6.18
C ARG A 32 0.43 0.19 -5.95
N GLY A 33 0.19 0.99 -6.99
CA GLY A 33 -0.64 2.19 -6.91
C GLY A 33 -2.08 1.86 -6.50
N THR A 34 -2.65 0.81 -7.09
CA THR A 34 -4.00 0.33 -6.77
C THR A 34 -4.09 -0.13 -5.31
N ILE A 35 -3.14 -0.94 -4.85
CA ILE A 35 -3.11 -1.41 -3.45
C ILE A 35 -2.94 -0.22 -2.50
N LYS A 36 -2.01 0.69 -2.79
CA LYS A 36 -1.73 1.88 -1.96
C LYS A 36 -2.98 2.74 -1.78
N LYS A 37 -3.66 3.12 -2.87
CA LYS A 37 -4.85 3.99 -2.78
C LYS A 37 -5.99 3.32 -2.02
N GLU A 38 -6.24 2.04 -2.26
CA GLU A 38 -7.28 1.30 -1.54
C GLU A 38 -6.95 1.16 -0.05
N LEU A 39 -5.69 0.91 0.32
CA LEU A 39 -5.28 0.87 1.73
C LEU A 39 -5.42 2.25 2.41
N ILE A 40 -5.05 3.34 1.73
CA ILE A 40 -5.24 4.70 2.23
C ILE A 40 -6.72 4.98 2.46
N LYS A 41 -7.58 4.69 1.48
CA LYS A 41 -9.04 4.86 1.59
C LYS A 41 -9.60 4.07 2.77
N ARG A 42 -9.13 2.84 2.97
CA ARG A 42 -9.56 2.00 4.10
C ARG A 42 -9.15 2.58 5.45
N LEU A 43 -7.94 3.12 5.55
CA LEU A 43 -7.45 3.79 6.76
C LEU A 43 -8.25 5.07 7.06
N GLU A 44 -8.52 5.89 6.05
CA GLU A 44 -9.32 7.11 6.18
C GLU A 44 -10.75 6.79 6.65
N ASN A 45 -11.32 5.69 6.17
CA ASN A 45 -12.63 5.19 6.59
C ASN A 45 -12.62 4.35 7.87
N GLN A 46 -11.46 4.21 8.54
CA GLN A 46 -11.30 3.36 9.75
C GLN A 46 -11.76 1.90 9.57
N SER A 47 -11.70 1.39 8.34
CA SER A 47 -12.08 0.02 7.99
C SER A 47 -10.88 -0.94 8.08
N GLU A 48 -11.15 -2.24 8.08
CA GLU A 48 -10.10 -3.24 8.11
C GLU A 48 -9.20 -3.17 6.86
N MET A 49 -7.89 -3.06 7.08
CA MET A 49 -6.89 -3.05 6.00
C MET A 49 -6.85 -4.38 5.23
N PHE A 50 -7.20 -5.49 5.88
CA PHE A 50 -7.18 -6.85 5.32
C PHE A 50 -8.43 -7.63 5.75
N PRO A 51 -8.85 -8.69 5.02
CA PRO A 51 -8.23 -9.23 3.81
C PRO A 51 -8.42 -8.34 2.58
N PHE A 52 -7.35 -8.17 1.79
CA PHE A 52 -7.38 -7.43 0.53
C PHE A 52 -7.62 -8.39 -0.62
N ARG A 53 -8.77 -8.25 -1.31
CA ARG A 53 -9.13 -9.11 -2.45
C ARG A 53 -8.49 -8.58 -3.73
N ASN A 54 -8.03 -9.48 -4.60
CA ASN A 54 -7.39 -9.13 -5.87
C ASN A 54 -8.36 -8.60 -6.95
N LYS A 55 -9.68 -8.57 -6.70
CA LYS A 55 -10.70 -8.16 -7.68
C LYS A 55 -10.44 -6.76 -8.25
N ILE A 56 -10.09 -5.80 -7.39
CA ILE A 56 -9.82 -4.41 -7.81
C ILE A 56 -8.56 -4.36 -8.68
N THR A 57 -7.49 -5.01 -8.24
CA THR A 57 -6.23 -5.11 -8.98
C THR A 57 -6.41 -5.75 -10.36
N LEU A 58 -7.19 -6.84 -10.42
CA LEU A 58 -7.49 -7.55 -11.67
C LEU A 58 -8.34 -6.72 -12.62
N HIS A 59 -9.25 -5.90 -12.09
CA HIS A 59 -10.04 -4.97 -12.90
C HIS A 59 -9.14 -3.96 -13.64
N TYR A 60 -8.15 -3.38 -12.96
CA TYR A 60 -7.21 -2.44 -13.60
C TYR A 60 -6.26 -3.10 -14.59
N VAL A 61 -5.83 -4.34 -14.32
CA VAL A 61 -5.01 -5.11 -15.26
C VAL A 61 -5.81 -5.49 -16.51
N ASN A 62 -7.09 -5.86 -16.35
CA ASN A 62 -7.98 -6.07 -17.49
C ASN A 62 -8.17 -4.79 -18.31
N TYR A 63 -8.31 -3.64 -17.66
CA TYR A 63 -8.38 -2.36 -18.36
C TYR A 63 -7.09 -2.03 -19.12
N TYR A 64 -5.93 -2.33 -18.53
CA TYR A 64 -4.63 -2.22 -19.21
C TYR A 64 -4.53 -3.12 -20.45
N ILE A 65 -4.97 -4.39 -20.34
CA ILE A 65 -5.05 -5.34 -21.47
C ILE A 65 -5.92 -4.75 -22.60
N ILE A 66 -7.06 -4.14 -22.27
CA ILE A 66 -7.96 -3.49 -23.23
C ILE A 66 -7.32 -2.24 -23.86
N LYS A 67 -6.78 -1.32 -23.04
CA LYS A 67 -6.17 -0.06 -23.52
C LYS A 67 -4.92 -0.28 -24.39
N LYS A 68 -4.14 -1.33 -24.16
CA LYS A 68 -2.94 -1.66 -24.96
C LYS A 68 -3.24 -2.53 -26.19
N CYS A 69 -4.50 -2.60 -26.62
CA CYS A 69 -4.92 -3.35 -27.81
C CYS A 69 -4.53 -4.84 -27.79
N PHE A 70 -4.37 -5.46 -26.61
CA PHE A 70 -4.26 -6.93 -26.51
C PHE A 70 -5.61 -7.63 -26.74
N LEU A 71 -6.62 -6.93 -27.27
CA LEU A 71 -7.94 -7.48 -27.57
C LEU A 71 -7.85 -8.66 -28.55
N ASP A 72 -6.95 -8.59 -29.52
CA ASP A 72 -6.74 -9.64 -30.52
C ASP A 72 -5.71 -10.69 -30.09
N ALA A 73 -5.09 -10.53 -28.91
CA ALA A 73 -4.13 -11.49 -28.41
C ALA A 73 -4.82 -12.84 -28.07
N PRO A 74 -4.13 -13.98 -28.29
CA PRO A 74 -4.65 -15.30 -27.90
C PRO A 74 -5.03 -15.34 -26.43
N GLN A 75 -6.09 -16.09 -26.09
CA GLN A 75 -6.58 -16.20 -24.72
C GLN A 75 -5.49 -16.65 -23.73
N ALA A 76 -4.61 -17.56 -24.16
CA ALA A 76 -3.47 -18.02 -23.36
C ALA A 76 -2.53 -16.88 -22.94
N VAL A 77 -2.33 -15.87 -23.79
CA VAL A 77 -1.49 -14.70 -23.48
C VAL A 77 -2.19 -13.82 -22.44
N LYS A 78 -3.49 -13.57 -22.60
CA LYS A 78 -4.30 -12.81 -21.62
C LYS A 78 -4.32 -13.50 -20.25
N ASP A 79 -4.49 -14.82 -20.24
CA ASP A 79 -4.48 -15.63 -19.01
C ASP A 79 -3.11 -15.61 -18.32
N SER A 80 -2.01 -15.62 -19.10
CA SER A 80 -0.65 -15.47 -18.59
C SER A 80 -0.45 -14.11 -17.90
N ILE A 81 -0.88 -13.02 -18.53
CA ILE A 81 -0.82 -11.66 -17.95
C ILE A 81 -1.61 -11.59 -16.64
N LEU A 82 -2.83 -12.14 -16.62
CA LEU A 82 -3.68 -12.16 -15.42
C LEU A 82 -3.08 -13.03 -14.30
N SER A 83 -2.49 -14.17 -14.64
CA SER A 83 -1.79 -15.03 -13.69
C SER A 83 -0.60 -14.31 -13.06
N ASN A 84 0.21 -13.62 -13.87
CA ASN A 84 1.33 -12.83 -13.40
C ASN A 84 0.87 -11.69 -12.46
N ALA A 85 -0.17 -10.95 -12.85
CA ALA A 85 -0.76 -9.92 -12.01
C ALA A 85 -1.25 -10.45 -10.66
N ARG A 86 -1.89 -11.64 -10.61
CA ARG A 86 -2.27 -12.29 -9.34
C ARG A 86 -1.05 -12.64 -8.49
N SER A 87 0.04 -13.08 -9.11
CA SER A 87 1.30 -13.39 -8.44
C SER A 87 1.92 -12.14 -7.80
N ILE A 88 2.08 -11.07 -8.59
CA ILE A 88 2.62 -9.78 -8.13
C ILE A 88 1.75 -9.22 -6.99
N HIS A 89 0.42 -9.21 -7.16
CA HIS A 89 -0.51 -8.75 -6.14
C HIS A 89 -0.32 -9.48 -4.80
N ARG A 90 -0.27 -10.82 -4.81
CA ARG A 90 -0.06 -11.61 -3.59
C ARG A 90 1.28 -11.31 -2.93
N LYS A 91 2.35 -11.16 -3.70
CA LYS A 91 3.68 -10.82 -3.19
C LYS A 91 3.67 -9.44 -2.52
N GLU A 92 3.05 -8.46 -3.18
CA GLU A 92 2.95 -7.08 -2.65
C GLU A 92 2.11 -6.99 -1.38
N ILE A 93 0.98 -7.69 -1.30
CA ILE A 93 0.18 -7.77 -0.06
C ILE A 93 1.00 -8.36 1.09
N ARG A 94 1.74 -9.46 0.87
CA ARG A 94 2.60 -10.07 1.90
C ARG A 94 3.72 -9.12 2.34
N ARG A 95 4.35 -8.42 1.38
CA ARG A 95 5.39 -7.41 1.66
C ARG A 95 4.84 -6.31 2.57
N ILE A 96 3.64 -5.81 2.26
CA ILE A 96 2.98 -4.75 3.04
C ILE A 96 2.59 -5.25 4.43
N GLN A 97 2.00 -6.45 4.55
CA GLN A 97 1.68 -7.04 5.84
C GLN A 97 2.91 -7.18 6.73
N LYS A 98 4.04 -7.62 6.17
CA LYS A 98 5.30 -7.70 6.90
C LYS A 98 5.76 -6.33 7.38
N ALA A 99 5.73 -5.32 6.52
CA ALA A 99 6.14 -3.96 6.87
C ALA A 99 5.25 -3.36 7.98
N LEU A 100 3.94 -3.55 7.92
CA LEU A 100 3.02 -3.09 8.96
C LEU A 100 3.31 -3.74 10.32
N ARG A 101 3.59 -5.05 10.35
CA ARG A 101 4.03 -5.74 11.58
C ARG A 101 5.35 -5.18 12.12
N THR A 102 6.29 -4.83 11.22
CA THR A 102 7.54 -4.19 11.62
C THR A 102 7.32 -2.80 12.20
N ILE A 103 6.42 -2.00 11.61
CA ILE A 103 6.03 -0.68 12.15
C ILE A 103 5.42 -0.86 13.55
N GLU A 104 4.45 -1.75 13.70
CA GLU A 104 3.81 -2.05 14.99
C GLU A 104 4.84 -2.45 16.05
N SER A 105 5.74 -3.39 15.74
CA SER A 105 6.81 -3.80 16.66
C SER A 105 7.74 -2.63 17.02
N ASN A 106 8.16 -1.83 16.04
CA ASN A 106 9.04 -0.69 16.30
C ASN A 106 8.35 0.35 17.19
N VAL A 107 7.08 0.66 16.94
CA VAL A 107 6.31 1.61 17.76
C VAL A 107 6.17 1.10 19.19
N MET A 108 5.79 -0.17 19.38
CA MET A 108 5.68 -0.77 20.72
C MET A 108 7.02 -0.76 21.45
N ASN A 109 8.13 -0.99 20.75
CA ASN A 109 9.45 -0.97 21.35
C ASN A 109 9.88 0.43 21.82
N GLU A 110 9.47 1.50 21.12
CA GLU A 110 9.80 2.88 21.49
C GLU A 110 8.91 3.45 22.60
N LEU A 111 7.73 2.86 22.81
CA LEU A 111 6.75 3.31 23.80
C LEU A 111 6.81 2.53 25.13
N PRO A 112 6.34 3.12 26.24
CA PRO A 112 6.21 2.41 27.52
C PRO A 112 5.14 1.31 27.44
N ASN A 113 5.33 0.24 28.21
CA ASN A 113 4.48 -0.96 28.16
C ASN A 113 3.06 -0.72 28.70
N GLU A 114 2.87 0.29 29.56
CA GLU A 114 1.62 0.57 30.27
C GLU A 114 0.71 1.56 29.51
N LEU A 115 0.92 1.73 28.21
CA LEU A 115 0.15 2.69 27.42
C LEU A 115 -1.28 2.21 27.16
N GLU A 116 -2.24 3.14 27.13
CA GLU A 116 -3.61 2.85 26.72
C GLU A 116 -3.64 2.23 25.31
N LYS A 117 -4.25 1.04 25.18
CA LYS A 117 -4.34 0.30 23.90
C LYS A 117 -4.94 1.13 22.76
N ARG A 118 -5.88 2.02 23.07
CA ARG A 118 -6.53 2.89 22.09
C ARG A 118 -5.56 3.93 21.54
N LEU A 119 -4.75 4.55 22.40
CA LEU A 119 -3.73 5.52 22.01
C LEU A 119 -2.65 4.84 21.17
N LEU A 120 -2.16 3.68 21.59
CA LEU A 120 -1.19 2.87 20.84
C LEU A 120 -1.71 2.56 19.42
N LYS A 121 -2.97 2.11 19.30
CA LYS A 121 -3.60 1.84 18.01
C LYS A 121 -3.67 3.08 17.11
N LYS A 122 -3.97 4.26 17.67
CA LYS A 122 -3.98 5.53 16.91
C LYS A 122 -2.60 5.89 16.36
N ILE A 123 -1.55 5.74 17.17
CA ILE A 123 -0.17 6.03 16.77
C ILE A 123 0.27 5.07 15.64
N ILE A 124 0.01 3.77 15.80
CA ILE A 124 0.31 2.77 14.76
C ILE A 124 -0.42 3.09 13.45
N LEU A 125 -1.72 3.44 13.51
CA LEU A 125 -2.51 3.81 12.33
C LEU A 125 -1.94 5.05 11.63
N TYR A 126 -1.58 6.08 12.39
CA TYR A 126 -0.99 7.30 11.83
C TYR A 126 0.35 7.05 11.15
N ILE A 127 1.26 6.32 11.79
CA ILE A 127 2.57 5.99 11.21
C ILE A 127 2.40 5.11 9.97
N SER A 128 1.47 4.16 10.00
CA SER A 128 1.11 3.34 8.84
C SER A 128 0.58 4.17 7.68
N TYR A 129 -0.25 5.19 7.97
CA TYR A 129 -0.74 6.14 6.96
C TYR A 129 0.38 6.93 6.30
N LEU A 130 1.31 7.47 7.11
CA LEU A 130 2.47 8.20 6.61
C LEU A 130 3.39 7.32 5.75
N TRP A 131 3.64 6.09 6.20
CA TRP A 131 4.42 5.11 5.45
C TRP A 131 3.79 4.77 4.09
N LEU A 132 2.47 4.62 4.03
CA LEU A 132 1.75 4.40 2.77
C LEU A 132 1.86 5.63 1.85
N LYS A 133 1.76 6.85 2.38
CA LYS A 133 1.91 8.08 1.60
C LYS A 133 3.31 8.20 0.98
N LYS A 134 4.38 7.94 1.75
CA LYS A 134 5.79 8.00 1.33
C LYS A 134 6.29 6.79 0.51
N GLU A 135 5.41 6.18 -0.29
CA GLU A 135 5.76 5.05 -1.18
C GLU A 135 6.35 3.82 -0.49
N PHE A 136 5.86 3.47 0.70
CA PHE A 136 6.32 2.32 1.46
C PHE A 136 7.75 2.45 2.01
N TYR A 137 8.26 3.68 2.19
CA TYR A 137 9.51 3.94 2.90
C TYR A 137 9.26 4.67 4.22
N ILE A 138 9.77 4.11 5.32
CA ILE A 138 9.92 4.79 6.61
C ILE A 138 11.09 4.16 7.36
N SER A 139 12.06 4.98 7.73
CA SER A 139 13.18 4.53 8.56
C SER A 139 12.76 4.36 10.02
N LYS A 140 13.51 3.55 10.80
CA LYS A 140 13.27 3.45 12.25
C LYS A 140 13.42 4.81 12.94
N GLU A 141 14.33 5.65 12.44
CA GLU A 141 14.54 6.99 12.94
C GLU A 141 13.34 7.92 12.68
N GLU A 142 12.73 7.83 11.49
CA GLU A 142 11.47 8.55 11.23
C GLU A 142 10.33 8.08 12.15
N ILE A 143 10.22 6.77 12.41
CA ILE A 143 9.24 6.24 13.38
C ILE A 143 9.46 6.89 14.76
N ARG A 144 10.71 6.95 15.23
CA ARG A 144 11.06 7.62 16.50
C ARG A 144 10.68 9.08 16.50
N ARG A 145 10.98 9.81 15.43
CA ARG A 145 10.60 11.22 15.30
C ARG A 145 9.09 11.41 15.38
N PHE A 146 8.29 10.55 14.75
CA PHE A 146 6.83 10.61 14.86
C PHE A 146 6.35 10.30 16.28
N VAL A 147 6.86 9.23 16.89
CA VAL A 147 6.52 8.86 18.28
C VAL A 147 6.88 9.98 19.25
N PHE A 148 8.07 10.58 19.10
CA PHE A 148 8.50 11.73 19.89
C PHE A 148 7.60 12.94 19.66
N GLY A 149 7.21 13.23 18.42
CA GLY A 149 6.23 14.28 18.11
C GLY A 149 4.89 14.10 18.83
N PHE A 150 4.40 12.86 18.97
CA PHE A 150 3.18 12.60 19.75
C PHE A 150 3.36 12.88 21.25
N SER A 151 4.57 12.73 21.80
CA SER A 151 4.83 12.98 23.22
C SER A 151 4.63 14.44 23.64
N ILE A 152 4.65 15.38 22.68
CA ILE A 152 4.26 16.78 22.89
C ILE A 152 2.78 16.90 23.30
N PHE A 153 1.92 16.07 22.71
CA PHE A 153 0.47 16.08 22.95
C PHE A 153 0.03 15.08 24.03
N TYR A 154 0.84 14.04 24.23
CA TYR A 154 0.58 12.96 25.19
C TYR A 154 1.82 12.76 26.08
N PRO A 155 1.93 13.52 27.18
CA PRO A 155 3.09 13.50 28.08
C PRO A 155 3.42 12.10 28.64
N GLU A 156 2.42 11.21 28.69
CA GLU A 156 2.53 9.82 29.12
C GLU A 156 3.34 8.92 28.16
N LEU A 157 3.53 9.32 26.89
CA LEU A 157 4.23 8.51 25.88
C LEU A 157 5.72 8.33 26.16
N LYS A 158 6.31 9.14 27.07
CA LYS A 158 7.73 9.12 27.53
C LYS A 158 8.63 8.23 26.67
N PRO A 159 9.00 8.65 25.44
CA PRO A 159 9.69 7.81 24.49
C PRO A 159 11.02 7.32 25.08
N LYS A 160 11.36 6.05 24.87
CA LYS A 160 12.58 5.45 25.46
C LYS A 160 13.88 6.04 24.90
N SER A 161 13.81 6.65 23.72
CA SER A 161 14.97 7.28 23.08
C SER A 161 14.59 8.62 22.46
N THR A 162 15.49 9.60 22.60
CA THR A 162 15.42 10.87 21.87
C THR A 162 15.94 10.66 20.45
N PRO A 163 15.19 11.07 19.41
CA PRO A 163 15.66 10.98 18.03
C PRO A 163 16.87 11.91 17.79
N LYS A 164 17.72 11.52 16.84
CA LYS A 164 18.88 12.31 16.38
C LYS A 164 18.49 13.33 15.31
#